data_AF-A0A538QYK7-F1
#
_entry.id   AF-A0A538QYK7-F1
#
_cell.length_a   1.000
_cell.length_b   1.000
_cell.length_c   1.000
_cell.angle_alpha   90.00
_cell.angle_beta   90.00
_cell.angle_gamma   90.00
#
_symmetry.space_group_name_H-M   'P 1'
#
loop_
_entity.id
_entity.type
_entity.pdbx_description
1 polymer ?
#
loop_
_entity_poly.entity_id
_entity_poly.type
_entity_poly.pdbx_seq_one_letter_code
_entity_poly.pdbx_strand_id
1 'polypeptide(L)'
;MILPLALPLLLFGFVLLLLVFVFMVEIRVLAYAYRKIGVRPRYMFLVLLLSLVGSHFNIPLYSVTVPRLAPPEEVTVMGRTYVVPPAAQPGVTVVAINVGGALLPLLLSLYLLVHFRMYVRMLVGVAIVTAIVHGLAR
;
A
#
# COMPACT_ATOMS: atom_id res chain seq x y z
N MET A 1 -13.28 26.54 -6.71
CA MET A 1 -14.75 26.39 -6.57
C MET A 1 -15.23 24.95 -6.26
N ILE A 2 -14.36 23.94 -6.15
CA ILE A 2 -14.75 22.53 -5.90
C ILE A 2 -14.77 22.20 -4.38
N LEU A 3 -14.05 22.99 -3.58
CA LEU A 3 -13.86 22.80 -2.14
C LEU A 3 -15.15 22.74 -1.29
N PRO A 4 -16.21 23.55 -1.53
CA PRO A 4 -17.40 23.54 -0.67
C PRO A 4 -18.22 22.25 -0.77
N LEU A 5 -18.12 21.51 -1.89
CA LEU A 5 -18.79 20.21 -2.06
C LEU A 5 -17.86 19.04 -1.72
N ALA A 6 -16.56 19.17 -2.00
CA ALA A 6 -15.58 18.12 -1.76
C ALA A 6 -15.42 17.81 -0.26
N LEU A 7 -15.42 18.84 0.61
CA LEU A 7 -15.20 18.64 2.04
C LEU A 7 -16.35 17.87 2.73
N PRO A 8 -17.64 18.23 2.54
CA PRO A 8 -18.75 17.44 3.07
C PRO A 8 -18.77 16.00 2.54
N LEU A 9 -18.46 15.81 1.25
CA LEU A 9 -18.44 14.48 0.63
C LEU A 9 -17.30 13.61 1.18
N LEU A 10 -16.11 14.19 1.39
CA LEU A 10 -14.99 13.51 2.03
C LEU A 10 -15.30 13.14 3.48
N LEU A 11 -15.89 14.05 4.26
CA LEU A 11 -16.28 13.78 5.64
C LEU A 11 -17.36 12.69 5.70
N PHE A 12 -18.37 12.76 4.83
CA PHE A 12 -19.39 11.73 4.74
C PHE A 12 -18.78 10.37 4.37
N GLY A 13 -17.91 10.32 3.36
CA GLY A 13 -17.23 9.09 2.96
C GLY A 13 -16.35 8.53 4.08
N PHE A 14 -15.65 9.38 4.81
CA PHE A 14 -14.84 8.99 5.97
C PHE A 14 -15.70 8.41 7.10
N VAL A 15 -16.78 9.07 7.47
CA VAL A 15 -17.71 8.59 8.51
C VAL A 15 -18.35 7.27 8.10
N LEU A 16 -18.78 7.15 6.84
CA LEU A 16 -19.34 5.90 6.31
C LEU A 16 -18.33 4.76 6.38
N LEU A 17 -17.08 5.00 5.96
CA LEU A 17 -16.00 4.02 6.05
C LEU A 17 -15.73 3.61 7.50
N LEU A 18 -15.71 4.58 8.42
CA LEU A 18 -15.52 4.32 9.85
C LEU A 18 -16.65 3.47 10.43
N LEU A 19 -17.89 3.75 10.04
CA LEU A 19 -19.06 3.00 10.49
C LEU A 19 -19.04 1.56 9.96
N VAL A 20 -18.68 1.36 8.69
CA VAL A 20 -18.47 0.03 8.11
C VAL A 20 -17.36 -0.72 8.86
N PHE A 21 -16.23 -0.05 9.14
CA PHE A 21 -15.13 -0.65 9.88
C PHE A 21 -15.55 -1.09 11.30
N VAL A 22 -16.20 -0.21 12.06
CA VAL A 22 -16.69 -0.52 13.41
C VAL A 22 -17.69 -1.68 13.36
N PHE A 23 -18.62 -1.66 12.41
CA PHE A 23 -19.58 -2.75 12.20
C PHE A 23 -18.86 -4.08 11.96
N MET A 24 -17.86 -4.13 11.06
CA MET A 24 -17.07 -5.33 10.78
C MET A 24 -16.31 -5.88 12.00
N VAL A 25 -15.83 -4.99 12.88
CA VAL A 25 -15.18 -5.34 14.14
C VAL A 25 -16.19 -5.95 15.12
N GLU A 26 -17.35 -5.31 15.29
CA GLU A 26 -18.42 -5.74 16.21
C GLU A 26 -18.97 -7.12 15.84
N ILE A 27 -19.22 -7.38 14.55
CA ILE A 27 -19.67 -8.70 14.07
C ILE A 27 -18.55 -9.75 14.07
N ARG A 28 -17.36 -9.41 14.58
CA ARG A 28 -16.18 -10.29 14.72
C ARG A 28 -15.75 -10.96 13.41
N VAL A 29 -16.16 -10.43 12.24
CA VAL A 29 -15.71 -10.92 10.93
C VAL A 29 -14.19 -10.88 10.84
N LEU A 30 -13.64 -9.78 11.37
CA LEU A 30 -12.21 -9.57 11.44
C LEU A 30 -11.51 -10.62 12.32
N ALA A 31 -12.05 -10.87 13.51
CA ALA A 31 -11.52 -11.91 14.42
C ALA A 31 -11.66 -13.34 13.85
N TYR A 32 -12.71 -13.62 13.08
CA TYR A 32 -12.88 -14.90 12.38
C TYR A 32 -11.81 -15.09 11.30
N ALA A 33 -11.61 -14.09 10.43
CA ALA A 33 -10.58 -14.13 9.41
C ALA A 33 -9.19 -14.32 10.02
N TYR A 34 -8.89 -13.62 11.13
CA TYR A 34 -7.61 -13.72 11.83
C TYR A 34 -7.35 -15.09 12.43
N ARG A 35 -8.34 -15.69 13.09
CA ARG A 35 -8.22 -17.07 13.59
C ARG A 35 -8.00 -18.06 12.45
N LYS A 36 -8.69 -17.88 11.32
CA LYS A 36 -8.53 -18.75 10.15
C LYS A 36 -7.12 -18.68 9.54
N ILE A 37 -6.45 -17.53 9.65
CA ILE A 37 -5.07 -17.31 9.20
C ILE A 37 -4.04 -17.80 10.25
N GLY A 38 -4.46 -18.30 11.41
CA GLY A 38 -3.56 -18.81 12.46
C GLY A 38 -2.93 -17.72 13.34
N VAL A 39 -3.40 -16.48 13.24
CA VAL A 39 -2.91 -15.37 14.06
C VAL A 39 -3.95 -15.04 15.12
N ARG A 40 -3.53 -14.94 16.39
CA ARG A 40 -4.47 -14.54 17.45
C ARG A 40 -5.01 -13.14 17.14
N PRO A 41 -6.34 -12.90 17.25
CA PRO A 41 -6.96 -11.62 16.88
C PRO A 41 -6.30 -10.39 17.53
N ARG A 42 -5.83 -10.54 18.78
CA ARG A 42 -5.10 -9.48 19.51
C ARG A 42 -3.84 -8.98 18.78
N TYR A 43 -3.10 -9.88 18.13
CA TYR A 43 -1.89 -9.53 17.40
C TYR A 43 -2.22 -8.91 16.05
N MET A 44 -3.29 -9.33 15.40
CA MET A 44 -3.69 -8.72 14.13
C MET A 44 -4.18 -7.29 14.27
N PHE A 45 -4.89 -6.97 15.35
CA PHE A 45 -5.23 -5.56 15.63
C PHE A 45 -3.97 -4.71 15.79
N LEU A 46 -2.96 -5.20 16.51
CA LEU A 46 -1.68 -4.53 16.65
C LEU A 46 -0.95 -4.39 15.31
N VAL A 47 -0.93 -5.45 14.50
CA VAL A 47 -0.34 -5.41 13.15
C VAL A 47 -1.04 -4.38 12.27
N LEU A 48 -2.38 -4.29 12.30
CA LEU A 48 -3.11 -3.26 11.57
C LEU A 48 -2.75 -1.84 12.03
N LEU A 49 -2.70 -1.61 13.35
CA LEU A 49 -2.35 -0.31 13.91
C LEU A 49 -0.91 0.08 13.54
N LEU A 50 0.02 -0.86 13.67
CA LEU A 50 1.42 -0.68 13.26
C LEU A 50 1.55 -0.48 11.75
N SER A 51 0.72 -1.15 10.93
CA SER A 51 0.66 -0.92 9.49
C SER A 51 0.16 0.48 9.15
N LEU A 52 -0.85 0.99 9.87
CA LEU A 52 -1.34 2.34 9.66
C LEU A 52 -0.27 3.38 10.03
N VAL A 53 0.27 3.31 11.25
CA VAL A 53 1.33 4.24 11.70
C VAL A 53 2.59 4.09 10.86
N GLY A 54 3.01 2.85 10.60
CA GLY A 54 4.17 2.50 9.78
C GLY A 54 4.03 2.95 8.32
N SER A 55 2.82 3.12 7.80
CA SER A 55 2.62 3.52 6.40
C SER A 55 3.20 4.90 6.08
N HIS A 56 3.35 5.76 7.10
CA HIS A 56 3.97 7.07 6.96
C HIS A 56 5.49 7.03 6.79
N PHE A 57 6.11 5.88 7.05
CA PHE A 57 7.57 5.72 7.02
C PHE A 57 7.99 4.90 5.80
N ASN A 58 8.92 5.46 5.03
CA ASN A 58 9.54 4.79 3.89
C ASN A 58 11.04 4.64 4.16
N ILE A 59 11.56 3.43 3.99
CA ILE A 59 12.99 3.13 4.17
C ILE A 59 13.64 3.12 2.77
N PRO A 60 14.58 4.02 2.46
CA PRO A 60 15.27 4.01 1.18
C PRO A 60 16.12 2.74 1.06
N LEU A 61 16.02 2.05 -0.07
CA LEU A 61 16.78 0.83 -0.36
C LEU A 61 17.99 1.13 -1.27
N TYR A 62 17.74 1.81 -2.39
CA TYR A 62 18.77 2.20 -3.36
C TYR A 62 18.24 3.31 -4.26
N SER A 63 19.13 3.90 -5.06
CA SER A 63 18.79 4.92 -6.06
C SER A 63 19.10 4.42 -7.47
N VAL A 64 18.24 4.80 -8.42
CA VAL A 64 18.39 4.48 -9.84
C VAL A 64 18.58 5.80 -10.59
N THR A 65 19.61 5.85 -11.43
CA THR A 65 19.78 6.99 -12.33
C THR A 65 18.75 6.88 -13.44
N VAL A 66 17.95 7.91 -13.63
CA VAL A 66 16.92 7.98 -14.68
C VAL A 66 17.29 9.09 -15.66
N PRO A 67 16.94 8.97 -16.96
CA PRO A 67 17.09 10.08 -17.90
C PRO A 67 16.42 11.33 -17.32
N ARG A 68 17.00 12.51 -17.57
CA ARG A 68 16.33 13.76 -17.19
C ARG A 68 14.96 13.77 -17.83
N LEU A 69 13.92 13.75 -16.99
CA LEU A 69 12.56 14.03 -17.40
C LEU A 69 12.56 15.43 -18.03
N ALA A 70 11.80 15.59 -19.11
CA ALA A 70 11.69 16.85 -19.86
C ALA A 70 11.42 18.03 -18.90
N PRO A 71 11.89 19.24 -19.23
CA PRO A 71 11.54 20.44 -18.47
C PRO A 71 10.02 20.57 -18.35
N PRO A 72 9.53 21.29 -17.31
CA PRO A 72 8.10 21.53 -17.11
C PRO A 72 7.41 21.88 -18.43
N GLU A 73 6.52 21.02 -18.88
CA GLU A 73 5.74 21.23 -20.10
C GLU A 73 4.36 21.71 -19.70
N GLU A 74 3.88 22.75 -20.38
CA GLU A 74 2.50 23.20 -20.25
C GLU A 74 1.62 22.29 -21.10
N VAL A 75 0.85 21.42 -20.44
CA VAL A 75 -0.05 20.50 -21.16
C VAL A 75 -1.47 21.02 -21.03
N THR A 76 -2.10 21.28 -22.18
CA THR A 76 -3.52 21.63 -22.23
C THR A 76 -4.36 20.37 -22.37
N VAL A 77 -5.09 20.01 -21.31
CA VAL A 77 -6.04 18.90 -21.31
C VAL A 77 -7.43 19.46 -21.05
N MET A 78 -8.38 19.17 -21.95
CA MET A 78 -9.78 19.64 -21.85
C MET A 78 -9.91 21.16 -21.62
N GLY A 79 -9.12 21.96 -22.34
CA GLY A 79 -9.19 23.43 -22.30
C GLY A 79 -8.60 24.08 -21.05
N ARG A 80 -7.92 23.32 -20.17
CA ARG A 80 -7.12 23.88 -19.08
C ARG A 80 -5.65 23.58 -19.28
N THR A 81 -4.83 24.61 -19.14
CA THR A 81 -3.38 24.50 -19.10
C THR A 81 -2.95 24.07 -17.70
N TYR A 82 -2.26 22.94 -17.61
CA TYR A 82 -1.66 22.46 -16.38
C TYR A 82 -0.15 22.60 -16.49
N VAL A 83 0.47 23.20 -15.46
CA VAL A 83 1.92 23.20 -15.31
C VAL A 83 2.30 21.86 -14.67
N VAL A 84 2.98 21.00 -15.42
CA VAL A 84 3.54 19.77 -14.86
C VAL A 84 4.68 20.17 -13.91
N PRO A 85 4.60 19.86 -12.60
CA PRO A 85 5.68 20.20 -11.67
C PRO A 85 7.00 19.57 -12.16
N PRO A 86 8.13 20.29 -12.09
CA PRO A 86 9.41 19.70 -12.41
C PRO A 86 9.62 18.43 -11.59
N ALA A 87 10.13 17.38 -12.21
CA ALA A 87 10.43 16.13 -11.53
C ALA A 87 11.27 16.44 -10.27
N ALA A 88 10.77 16.00 -9.12
CA ALA A 88 11.47 16.14 -7.85
C ALA A 88 12.79 15.35 -7.96
N GLN A 89 13.89 16.08 -8.16
CA GLN A 89 15.25 15.61 -8.42
C GLN A 89 15.51 15.22 -9.90
N PRO A 90 16.30 16.04 -10.64
CA PRO A 90 16.76 15.66 -11.96
C PRO A 90 17.69 14.45 -11.87
N GLY A 91 17.30 13.36 -12.52
CA GLY A 91 18.20 12.27 -12.86
C GLY A 91 18.32 11.12 -11.86
N VAL A 92 17.62 11.16 -10.72
CA VAL A 92 17.67 10.08 -9.73
C VAL A 92 16.28 9.75 -9.19
N THR A 93 15.93 8.47 -9.18
CA THR A 93 14.75 7.93 -8.49
C THR A 93 15.20 7.08 -7.32
N VAL A 94 14.74 7.41 -6.10
CA VAL A 94 15.00 6.59 -4.91
C VAL A 94 13.94 5.51 -4.80
N VAL A 95 14.37 4.25 -4.78
CA VAL A 95 13.51 3.11 -4.48
C VAL A 95 13.48 2.92 -2.97
N ALA A 96 12.29 3.02 -2.38
CA ALA A 96 12.07 2.85 -0.94
C ALA A 96 11.03 1.77 -0.67
N ILE A 97 11.15 1.09 0.46
CA ILE A 97 10.14 0.15 0.96
C ILE A 97 9.29 0.82 2.03
N ASN A 98 7.97 0.70 1.90
CA ASN A 98 7.03 1.22 2.88
C ASN A 98 6.98 0.31 4.12
N VAL A 99 7.13 0.88 5.32
CA VAL A 99 7.17 0.08 6.56
C VAL A 99 5.82 -0.59 6.82
N GLY A 100 4.74 0.18 6.72
CA GLY A 100 3.40 -0.31 7.05
C GLY A 100 2.77 -1.20 5.97
N GLY A 101 2.94 -0.81 4.71
CA GLY A 101 2.28 -1.40 3.54
C GLY A 101 3.08 -2.47 2.81
N ALA A 102 4.38 -2.60 3.08
CA ALA A 102 5.21 -3.65 2.45
C ALA A 102 6.00 -4.47 3.48
N LEU A 103 6.74 -3.83 4.39
CA LEU A 103 7.61 -4.53 5.32
C LEU A 103 6.83 -5.36 6.36
N LEU A 104 5.83 -4.78 7.03
CA LEU A 104 5.01 -5.52 8.00
C LEU A 104 4.25 -6.69 7.36
N PRO A 105 3.59 -6.54 6.19
CA PRO A 105 2.99 -7.67 5.47
C PRO A 105 3.98 -8.77 5.09
N LEU A 106 5.21 -8.41 4.69
CA LEU A 106 6.28 -9.36 4.40
C LEU A 106 6.66 -10.16 5.64
N LEU A 107 6.88 -9.48 6.77
CA LEU A 107 7.21 -10.13 8.05
C LEU A 107 6.10 -11.06 8.52
N LEU A 108 4.83 -10.66 8.36
CA LEU A 108 3.69 -11.53 8.66
C LEU A 108 3.68 -12.77 7.77
N SER A 109 3.95 -12.61 6.48
CA SER A 109 4.03 -13.73 5.53
C SER A 109 5.15 -14.70 5.89
N LEU A 110 6.33 -14.20 6.27
CA LEU A 110 7.45 -15.02 6.74
C LEU A 110 7.13 -15.73 8.07
N TYR A 111 6.44 -15.07 8.99
CA TYR A 111 5.95 -15.71 10.21
C TYR A 111 5.04 -16.89 9.88
N LEU A 112 4.06 -16.71 8.99
CA LEU A 112 3.12 -17.77 8.60
C LEU A 112 3.82 -18.92 7.86
N LEU A 113 4.79 -18.61 7.00
CA LEU A 113 5.64 -19.58 6.31
C LEU A 113 6.30 -20.54 7.31
N VAL A 114 6.91 -19.99 8.35
CA VAL A 114 7.61 -20.76 9.40
C VAL A 114 6.60 -21.47 10.31
N HIS A 115 5.54 -20.76 10.74
CA HIS A 115 4.54 -21.29 11.67
C HIS A 115 3.81 -22.52 11.10
N PHE A 116 3.45 -22.49 9.82
CA PHE A 116 2.76 -23.58 9.15
C PHE A 116 3.68 -24.53 8.37
N ARG A 117 4.99 -24.25 8.32
CA ARG A 117 6.00 -25.02 7.58
C ARG A 117 5.65 -25.22 6.10
N MET A 118 4.95 -24.26 5.49
CA MET A 118 4.44 -24.34 4.11
C MET A 118 5.45 -23.86 3.08
N TYR A 119 6.74 -24.19 3.27
CA TYR A 119 7.84 -23.61 2.49
C TYR A 119 7.67 -23.77 0.99
N VAL A 120 7.42 -25.00 0.52
CA VAL A 120 7.29 -25.31 -0.91
C VAL A 120 6.07 -24.61 -1.51
N ARG A 121 4.91 -24.67 -0.86
CA ARG A 121 3.66 -24.08 -1.37
C ARG A 121 3.77 -22.56 -1.51
N MET A 122 4.34 -21.90 -0.51
CA MET A 122 4.54 -20.45 -0.55
C MET A 122 5.61 -20.05 -1.56
N LEU A 123 6.70 -20.81 -1.68
CA LEU A 123 7.73 -20.56 -2.70
C LEU A 123 7.13 -20.66 -4.12
N VAL A 124 6.32 -21.69 -4.38
CA VAL A 124 5.61 -21.86 -5.66
C VAL A 124 4.65 -20.69 -5.90
N GLY A 125 3.88 -20.28 -4.88
CA GLY A 125 2.99 -19.13 -4.98
C GLY A 125 3.74 -17.83 -5.31
N VAL A 126 4.85 -17.57 -4.63
CA VAL A 126 5.73 -16.42 -4.91
C VAL A 126 6.27 -16.50 -6.34
N ALA A 127 6.80 -17.65 -6.76
CA ALA A 127 7.35 -17.83 -8.10
C ALA A 127 6.31 -17.58 -9.21
N ILE A 128 5.09 -18.09 -9.05
CA ILE A 128 3.99 -17.87 -10.00
C ILE A 128 3.64 -16.38 -10.08
N VAL A 129 3.43 -15.72 -8.94
CA VAL A 129 3.09 -14.29 -8.91
C VAL A 129 4.22 -13.45 -9.50
N THR A 130 5.47 -13.76 -9.16
CA THR A 130 6.65 -13.08 -9.72
C THR A 130 6.73 -13.25 -11.24
N ALA A 131 6.49 -14.45 -11.77
CA ALA A 131 6.51 -14.69 -13.22
C ALA A 131 5.42 -13.90 -13.96
N ILE A 132 4.19 -13.87 -13.41
CA ILE A 132 3.08 -13.10 -13.98
C ILE A 132 3.40 -11.61 -13.96
N VAL A 133 3.82 -11.08 -12.81
CA VAL A 133 4.13 -9.64 -12.66
C VAL A 133 5.30 -9.24 -13.56
N HIS A 134 6.35 -10.08 -13.65
CA HIS A 134 7.48 -9.82 -14.56
C HIS A 134 7.05 -9.83 -16.03
N GLY A 135 6.14 -10.74 -16.41
CA GLY A 135 5.59 -10.79 -17.76
C GLY A 135 4.76 -9.56 -18.13
N LEU A 136 4.02 -8.99 -17.16
CA LEU A 136 3.20 -7.78 -17.36
C LEU A 136 4.00 -6.47 -17.30
N ALA A 137 5.17 -6.48 -16.65
CA ALA A 137 6.00 -5.29 -16.48
C ALA A 137 6.98 -5.04 -17.65
N ARG A 138 7.04 -5.96 -18.62
CA ARG A 138 7.72 -5.77 -19.91
C ARG A 138 6.81 -5.07 -20.91
#